data_AF-A0A417GK56-F1
#
_entry.id   AF-A0A417GK56-F1
#
_cell.length_a   1.000
_cell.length_b   1.000
_cell.length_c   1.000
_cell.angle_alpha   90.00
_cell.angle_beta   90.00
_cell.angle_gamma   90.00
#
_symmetry.space_group_name_H-M   'P 1'
#
loop_
_entity.id
_entity.type
_entity.pdbx_description
1 polymer ?
#
loop_
_entity_poly.entity_id
_entity_poly.type
_entity_poly.pdbx_seq_one_letter_code
_entity_poly.pdbx_strand_id
1 'polypeptide(L)' 'MILFDPFWKICEESGENWYTLHNKHGISFSTLHRLKHNKPISTTTINDLCRILNCDVKDIATYVPCDDDQIL' A
#
# COMPACT_ATOMS: atom_id res chain seq x y z
N MET A 1 7.15 -12.57 3.22
CA MET A 1 6.27 -11.83 2.28
C MET A 1 6.10 -10.37 2.67
N ILE A 2 5.75 -9.49 1.72
CA ILE A 2 5.43 -8.07 1.98
C ILE A 2 3.92 -7.90 2.13
N LEU A 3 3.51 -7.25 3.22
CA LEU A 3 2.13 -6.94 3.54
C LEU A 3 1.86 -5.43 3.51
N PHE A 4 0.67 -5.03 3.06
CA PHE A 4 0.22 -3.64 3.02
C PHE A 4 -0.87 -3.32 4.05
N ASP A 5 -1.03 -4.12 5.10
CA ASP A 5 -1.94 -3.82 6.21
C ASP A 5 -1.71 -2.43 6.87
N PRO A 6 -0.45 -1.96 7.07
CA PRO A 6 -0.19 -0.63 7.62
C PRO A 6 -0.79 0.51 6.77
N PHE A 7 -0.72 0.38 5.44
CA PHE A 7 -1.33 1.34 4.53
C PHE A 7 -2.84 1.49 4.75
N TRP A 8 -3.55 0.37 4.92
CA TRP A 8 -5.01 0.40 5.14
C TRP A 8 -5.37 1.00 6.50
N LYS A 9 -4.54 0.78 7.51
CA LYS A 9 -4.72 1.39 8.83
C LYS A 9 -4.62 2.92 8.76
N ILE A 10 -3.65 3.46 8.01
CA ILE A 10 -3.51 4.91 7.80
C ILE A 10 -4.69 5.47 7.01
N CYS A 11 -5.17 4.73 6.00
CA CYS A 11 -6.36 5.12 5.27
C CYS A 11 -7.58 5.21 6.19
N GLU A 12 -7.76 4.22 7.08
CA GLU A 12 -8.84 4.23 8.07
C GLU A 12 -8.73 5.41 9.04
N GLU A 13 -7.54 5.67 9.58
CA GLU A 13 -7.27 6.80 10.48
C GLU A 13 -7.47 8.18 9.82
N SER A 14 -7.23 8.27 8.50
CA SER A 14 -7.43 9.49 7.71
C SER A 14 -8.85 9.62 7.13
N GLY A 15 -9.73 8.64 7.33
CA GLY A 15 -11.08 8.61 6.75
C GLY A 15 -11.10 8.39 5.23
N GLU A 16 -9.98 7.94 4.67
CA GLU A 16 -9.81 7.65 3.26
C GLU A 16 -10.33 6.24 2.95
N ASN A 17 -11.10 6.11 1.88
CA ASN A 17 -11.64 4.83 1.42
C ASN A 17 -11.28 4.59 -0.04
N TRP A 18 -11.66 3.43 -0.59
CA TRP A 18 -11.39 3.08 -1.99
C TRP A 18 -11.81 4.16 -3.00
N TYR A 19 -12.98 4.75 -2.79
CA TYR A 19 -13.49 5.81 -3.66
C TYR A 19 -12.65 7.08 -3.52
N THR A 20 -12.30 7.47 -2.30
CA THR A 20 -11.50 8.68 -2.07
C THR A 20 -10.07 8.51 -2.61
N LEU A 21 -9.45 7.35 -2.39
CA LEU A 21 -8.14 7.01 -2.95
C LEU A 21 -8.13 7.06 -4.48
N HIS A 22 -9.20 6.60 -5.13
CA HIS A 22 -9.30 6.68 -6.59
C HIS A 22 -9.57 8.10 -7.09
N ASN A 23 -10.60 8.75 -6.56
CA ASN A 23 -11.12 10.00 -7.13
C ASN A 23 -10.41 11.25 -6.64
N LYS A 24 -9.95 11.29 -5.39
CA LYS A 24 -9.26 12.43 -4.78
C LYS A 24 -7.75 12.36 -4.99
N HIS A 25 -7.19 11.16 -4.86
CA HIS A 25 -5.74 10.92 -4.90
C HIS A 25 -5.23 10.34 -6.23
N GLY A 26 -6.14 10.03 -7.16
CA GLY A 26 -5.78 9.55 -8.50
C GLY A 26 -5.18 8.14 -8.52
N ILE A 27 -5.34 7.36 -7.44
CA ILE A 27 -4.79 6.00 -7.37
C ILE A 27 -5.65 5.08 -8.24
N SER A 28 -5.04 4.42 -9.20
CA SER A 28 -5.78 3.52 -10.09
C SER A 28 -6.40 2.34 -9.33
N PHE A 29 -7.56 1.85 -9.79
CA PHE A 29 -8.21 0.65 -9.22
C PHE A 29 -7.30 -0.58 -9.27
N SER A 30 -6.44 -0.70 -10.29
CA SER A 30 -5.48 -1.80 -10.39
C SER A 30 -4.42 -1.72 -9.29
N THR A 31 -3.95 -0.52 -8.94
CA THR A 31 -3.05 -0.32 -7.78
C THR A 31 -3.74 -0.69 -6.47
N LEU A 32 -4.97 -0.22 -6.24
CA LEU A 32 -5.75 -0.56 -5.02
C LEU A 32 -6.00 -2.06 -4.90
N HIS A 33 -6.33 -2.72 -6.00
CA HIS A 33 -6.49 -4.16 -6.05
C HIS A 33 -5.19 -4.89 -5.69
N ARG A 34 -4.04 -4.44 -6.21
CA ARG A 34 -2.73 -5.02 -5.87
C ARG A 34 -2.41 -4.85 -4.39
N LEU A 35 -2.64 -3.66 -3.83
CA LEU A 35 -2.44 -3.38 -2.39
C LEU A 35 -3.31 -4.29 -1.52
N LYS A 36 -4.60 -4.46 -1.86
CA LYS A 36 -5.53 -5.31 -1.10
C LYS A 36 -5.16 -6.80 -1.14
N HIS A 37 -4.51 -7.25 -2.20
CA HIS A 37 -4.12 -8.64 -2.38
C HIS A 37 -2.62 -8.90 -2.15
N ASN A 38 -1.92 -7.96 -1.47
CA ASN A 38 -0.49 -8.06 -1.18
C ASN A 38 0.36 -8.42 -2.41
N LYS A 39 -0.03 -7.87 -3.57
CA LYS A 39 0.68 -8.10 -4.84
C LYS A 39 1.85 -7.12 -4.98
N PRO A 40 2.92 -7.51 -5.69
CA PRO A 40 4.04 -6.61 -5.95
C PRO A 40 3.59 -5.31 -6.61
N ILE A 41 4.11 -4.20 -6.12
CA ILE A 41 3.98 -2.85 -6.69
C ILE A 41 5.38 -2.26 -6.91
N SER A 42 5.50 -1.25 -7.75
CA SER A 42 6.79 -0.59 -7.97
C SER A 42 7.13 0.34 -6.80
N THR A 43 8.41 0.58 -6.60
CA THR A 43 8.91 1.59 -5.65
C THR A 43 8.45 3.00 -6.02
N THR A 44 8.18 3.27 -7.31
CA THR A 44 7.56 4.51 -7.76
C THR A 44 6.14 4.67 -7.23
N THR A 45 5.34 3.60 -7.21
CA THR A 45 4.00 3.63 -6.59
C THR A 45 4.10 3.90 -5.10
N ILE A 46 5.05 3.28 -4.40
CA ILE A 46 5.27 3.54 -2.97
C ILE A 46 5.61 5.01 -2.73
N ASN A 47 6.51 5.58 -3.54
CA ASN A 47 6.85 7.01 -3.47
C ASN A 47 5.62 7.91 -3.64
N ASP A 48 4.76 7.63 -4.62
CA ASP A 48 3.56 8.42 -4.86
C ASP A 48 2.58 8.33 -3.68
N LEU A 49 2.40 7.13 -3.13
CA LEU A 49 1.58 6.91 -1.93
C LEU A 49 2.13 7.68 -0.72
N CYS A 50 3.44 7.65 -0.49
CA CYS A 50 4.09 8.44 0.58
C CYS A 50 3.83 9.94 0.40
N ARG A 51 3.91 10.46 -0.84
CA ARG A 51 3.67 11.88 -1.14
C ARG A 51 2.22 12.29 -0.94
N ILE A 52 1.29 11.38 -1.25
CA ILE A 52 -0.15 11.60 -1.12
C ILE A 52 -0.58 11.57 0.35
N LEU A 53 -0.14 10.56 1.10
CA LEU A 53 -0.56 10.32 2.49
C LEU A 53 0.36 11.00 3.51
N ASN A 54 1.46 11.61 3.06
CA ASN A 54 2.48 12.24 3.90
C ASN A 54 3.00 11.30 5.00
N CYS A 55 3.40 10.09 4.59
CA CYS A 55 3.86 9.02 5.48
C CYS A 55 5.21 8.42 5.03
N ASP A 56 5.87 7.66 5.91
CA ASP A 56 7.10 6.94 5.58
C ASP A 56 6.79 5.62 4.85
N VAL A 57 7.78 5.07 4.13
CA VAL A 57 7.66 3.78 3.44
C VAL A 57 7.26 2.64 4.39
N LYS A 58 7.79 2.66 5.63
CA LYS A 58 7.48 1.67 6.68
C LYS A 58 6.01 1.68 7.10
N ASP A 59 5.34 2.82 6.90
CA ASP A 59 3.95 3.02 7.26
C ASP A 59 3.03 2.46 6.14
N ILE A 60 3.59 2.18 4.96
CA ILE A 60 2.84 1.58 3.84
C ILE A 60 2.98 0.07 3.83
N ALA A 61 4.19 -0.44 4.03
CA ALA A 61 4.51 -1.84 3.84
C ALA A 61 5.32 -2.41 5.00
N THR A 62 5.05 -3.67 5.35
CA THR A 62 5.79 -4.42 6.37
C THR A 62 6.23 -5.76 5.82
N TYR A 63 7.45 -6.16 6.14
CA TYR A 63 7.93 -7.50 5.88
C TYR A 63 7.51 -8.44 7.01
N VAL A 64 6.90 -9.56 6.64
CA VAL A 64 6.57 -10.66 7.56
C VAL A 64 7.24 -11.93 7.04
N PRO A 65 8.07 -12.63 7.85
CA PRO A 65 8.65 -13.91 7.47
C PRO A 65 7.57 -14.90 7.03
N CYS A 66 7.76 -15.55 5.89
CA CYS A 66 6.83 -16.56 5.37
C CYS A 66 7.60 -17.74 4.81
N ASP A 67 7.10 -18.95 5.07
CA ASP A 67 7.69 -20.20 4.57
C ASP A 67 7.68 -20.29 3.02
N ASP A 68 6.83 -19.51 2.34
CA ASP A 68 6.77 -19.39 0.89
C ASP A 68 7.75 -18.35 0.31
N ASP A 69 8.60 -17.71 1.14
CA ASP A 69 9.60 -16.77 0.65
C ASP A 69 10.65 -17.48 -0.23
N GLN A 70 11.23 -16.76 -1.20
CA GLN A 70 12.28 -17.31 -2.06
C GLN A 70 13.48 -17.76 -1.21
N ILE A 71 14.04 -18.92 -1.56
CA ILE A 71 15.28 -19.41 -0.98
C ILE A 71 16.39 -18.40 -1.29
N LEU A 72 17.02 -17.87 -0.24
CA LEU A 72 18.11 -16.89 -0.31
C LEU A 72 19.47 -17.55 -0.52
#